data_AF-A0AAW4N1H3-F1
#
_entry.id   AF-A0AAW4N1H3-F1
#
_cell.length_a   1.000
_cell.length_b   1.000
_cell.length_c   1.000
_cell.angle_alpha   90.00
_cell.angle_beta   90.00
_cell.angle_gamma   90.00
#
_symmetry.space_group_name_H-M   'P 1'
#
loop_
_entity.id
_entity.type
_entity.pdbx_description
1 polymer ?
#
loop_
_entity_poly.entity_id
_entity_poly.type
_entity_poly.pdbx_seq_one_letter_code
_entity_poly.pdbx_strand_id
1 'polypeptide(L)'
;MEPGIKKLTEAVKRDCREGQGCFNPNGCDHEFIRHVPETDPSMIRLGQKTKCIKVSKCTHKYCDKYKWILDRAEEYAEALGVTRDDVLNGWEKHRNYWYMNYYQGSKQPSLKGDQKVIKFADWLKELRSRFGEDDEDWKFVCPSCGHVQSVADFKAIGVDGNKAYYECISRYKNIDGKTNKKACKYTLCGLFVLDHDTVINNEFLPVNVFKMADVPGESKHTD
;
A
#
# COMPACT_ATOMS: atom_id res chain seq x y z
N MET A 1 21.32 -14.28 -4.19
CA MET A 1 20.18 -13.50 -4.72
C MET A 1 20.77 -12.23 -5.32
N GLU A 2 20.37 -11.83 -6.53
CA GLU A 2 20.86 -10.57 -7.11
C GLU A 2 20.28 -9.38 -6.32
N PRO A 3 21.05 -8.31 -6.05
CA PRO A 3 20.54 -7.14 -5.33
C PRO A 3 19.29 -6.57 -6.01
N GLY A 4 18.26 -6.25 -5.23
CA GLY A 4 16.99 -5.71 -5.73
C GLY A 4 17.18 -4.45 -6.57
N ILE A 5 18.08 -3.56 -6.14
CA ILE A 5 18.46 -2.37 -6.90
C ILE A 5 18.98 -2.69 -8.31
N LYS A 6 19.76 -3.76 -8.47
CA LYS A 6 20.30 -4.17 -9.76
C LYS A 6 19.19 -4.71 -10.66
N LYS A 7 18.34 -5.58 -10.12
CA LYS A 7 17.16 -6.13 -10.82
C LYS A 7 16.20 -5.02 -11.28
N LEU A 8 15.96 -4.01 -10.44
CA LEU A 8 15.15 -2.84 -10.79
C LEU A 8 15.83 -2.01 -11.89
N THR A 9 17.09 -1.64 -11.67
CA THR A 9 17.85 -0.77 -12.60
C THR A 9 17.92 -1.36 -14.00
N GLU A 10 18.17 -2.66 -14.13
CA GLU A 10 18.23 -3.32 -15.44
C GLU A 10 16.86 -3.37 -16.13
N ALA A 11 15.77 -3.55 -15.36
CA ALA A 11 14.42 -3.48 -15.91
C ALA A 11 14.09 -2.07 -16.44
N VAL A 12 14.45 -1.01 -15.69
CA VAL A 12 14.22 0.38 -16.12
C VAL A 12 15.07 0.71 -17.34
N LYS A 13 16.36 0.35 -17.35
CA LYS A 13 17.25 0.59 -18.49
C LYS A 13 16.76 -0.10 -19.76
N ARG A 14 16.22 -1.33 -19.65
CA ARG A 14 15.63 -2.04 -20.79
C ARG A 14 14.50 -1.24 -21.42
N ASP A 15 13.51 -0.84 -20.64
CA ASP A 15 12.37 -0.09 -21.18
C ASP A 15 12.78 1.31 -21.64
N CYS A 16 13.76 1.93 -20.97
CA CYS A 16 14.32 3.20 -21.39
C CYS A 16 14.97 3.11 -22.78
N ARG A 17 15.70 2.02 -23.09
CA ARG A 17 16.30 1.78 -24.42
C ARG A 17 15.26 1.64 -25.52
N GLU A 18 14.10 1.05 -25.24
CA GLU A 18 12.98 0.98 -26.19
C GLU A 18 12.37 2.37 -26.49
N GLY A 19 12.54 3.32 -25.56
CA GLY A 19 12.15 4.72 -25.72
C GLY A 19 13.25 5.58 -26.35
N GLN A 20 13.87 6.45 -25.55
CA GLN A 20 14.94 7.36 -25.97
C GLN A 20 16.35 6.87 -25.62
N GLY A 21 16.51 5.87 -24.76
CA GLY A 21 17.81 5.45 -24.22
C GLY A 21 18.46 6.47 -23.26
N CYS A 22 17.70 7.44 -22.76
CA CYS A 22 18.16 8.54 -21.92
C CYS A 22 18.04 8.22 -20.41
N PHE A 23 18.55 7.06 -19.96
CA PHE A 23 18.41 6.66 -18.56
C PHE A 23 19.09 7.68 -17.64
N ASN A 24 18.32 8.23 -16.70
CA ASN A 24 18.80 9.16 -15.70
C ASN A 24 18.26 8.73 -14.32
N PRO A 25 19.14 8.42 -13.34
CA PRO A 25 18.70 7.97 -12.02
C PRO A 25 17.96 9.05 -11.22
N ASN A 26 18.12 10.33 -11.59
CA ASN A 26 17.52 11.47 -10.91
C ASN A 26 16.17 11.90 -11.51
N GLY A 27 15.58 11.11 -12.40
CA GLY A 27 14.33 11.44 -13.09
C GLY A 27 14.55 11.86 -14.54
N CYS A 28 13.45 12.06 -15.27
CA CYS A 28 13.47 12.54 -16.63
C CYS A 28 13.86 14.03 -16.69
N ASP A 29 14.80 14.36 -17.55
CA ASP A 29 15.40 15.69 -17.72
C ASP A 29 15.15 16.30 -19.12
N HIS A 30 14.32 15.66 -19.94
CA HIS A 30 14.00 16.09 -21.29
C HIS A 30 12.50 16.39 -21.46
N GLU A 31 12.19 17.20 -22.47
CA GLU A 31 10.81 17.59 -22.79
C GLU A 31 10.00 16.38 -23.29
N PHE A 32 8.82 16.15 -22.71
CA PHE A 32 7.88 15.10 -23.16
C PHE A 32 6.84 15.62 -24.13
N ILE A 33 6.28 16.77 -23.77
CA ILE A 33 5.13 17.37 -24.41
C ILE A 33 5.48 18.82 -24.72
N ARG A 34 5.17 19.25 -25.94
CA ARG A 34 5.28 20.64 -26.38
C ARG A 34 3.92 21.17 -26.78
N HIS A 35 3.62 22.41 -26.40
CA HIS A 35 2.46 23.13 -26.91
C HIS A 35 2.84 23.89 -28.18
N VAL A 36 2.11 23.67 -29.25
CA VAL A 36 2.30 24.33 -30.55
C VAL A 36 0.99 24.93 -31.02
N PRO A 37 0.99 25.90 -31.95
CA PRO A 37 -0.24 26.43 -32.52
C PRO A 37 -1.13 25.33 -33.09
N GLU A 38 -2.44 25.44 -32.90
CA GLU A 38 -3.40 24.54 -33.54
C GLU A 38 -3.40 24.80 -35.06
N THR A 39 -3.44 23.73 -35.84
CA THR A 39 -3.44 23.77 -37.31
C THR A 39 -4.69 23.14 -37.89
N ASP A 40 -5.48 22.40 -37.11
CA ASP A 40 -6.73 21.81 -37.55
C ASP A 40 -7.85 22.87 -37.59
N PRO A 41 -8.41 23.20 -38.77
CA PRO A 41 -9.45 24.22 -38.89
C PRO A 41 -10.72 23.92 -38.07
N SER A 42 -11.04 22.65 -37.83
CA SER A 42 -12.20 22.27 -37.02
C SER A 42 -11.99 22.61 -35.55
N MET A 43 -10.80 22.33 -35.01
CA MET A 43 -10.44 22.64 -33.63
C MET A 43 -10.31 24.15 -33.41
N ILE A 44 -9.78 24.88 -34.39
CA ILE A 44 -9.72 26.35 -34.36
C ILE A 44 -11.13 26.96 -34.31
N ARG A 45 -12.08 26.43 -35.10
CA ARG A 45 -13.50 26.87 -35.04
C ARG A 45 -14.15 26.60 -33.69
N LEU A 46 -13.72 25.56 -32.98
CA LEU A 46 -14.15 25.26 -31.61
C LEU A 46 -13.45 26.11 -30.54
N GLY A 47 -12.59 27.07 -30.95
CA GLY A 47 -11.89 27.98 -30.06
C GLY A 47 -10.56 27.46 -29.51
N GLN A 48 -10.08 26.29 -29.97
CA GLN A 48 -8.79 25.77 -29.57
C GLN A 48 -7.65 26.48 -30.32
N LYS A 49 -6.79 27.19 -29.58
CA LYS A 49 -5.66 27.97 -30.14
C LYS A 49 -4.36 27.19 -30.24
N THR A 50 -4.18 26.17 -29.41
CA THR A 50 -2.94 25.40 -29.28
C THR A 50 -3.24 23.91 -29.19
N LYS A 51 -2.31 23.08 -29.66
CA LYS A 51 -2.33 21.64 -29.44
C LYS A 51 -1.09 21.17 -28.71
N CYS A 52 -1.26 20.07 -27.99
CA CYS A 52 -0.22 19.34 -27.31
C CYS A 52 0.33 18.27 -28.27
N ILE A 53 1.64 18.27 -28.52
CA ILE A 53 2.34 17.22 -29.27
C ILE A 53 3.33 16.50 -28.38
N LYS A 54 3.44 15.18 -28.55
CA LYS A 54 4.46 14.38 -27.89
C LYS A 54 5.78 14.51 -28.66
N VAL A 55 6.78 15.12 -28.02
CA VAL A 55 8.12 15.29 -28.61
C VAL A 55 9.11 14.22 -28.15
N SER A 56 8.84 13.57 -27.02
CA SER A 56 9.68 12.49 -26.50
C SER A 56 9.32 11.13 -27.11
N LYS A 57 10.33 10.28 -27.38
CA LYS A 57 10.10 8.86 -27.71
C LYS A 57 9.78 8.00 -26.47
N CYS A 58 10.04 8.50 -25.26
CA CYS A 58 9.69 7.80 -24.04
C CYS A 58 8.17 7.72 -23.88
N THR A 59 7.65 6.56 -23.49
CA THR A 59 6.21 6.32 -23.33
C THR A 59 5.72 6.59 -21.91
N HIS A 60 6.50 6.24 -20.88
CA HIS A 60 6.01 6.23 -19.49
C HIS A 60 6.94 6.86 -18.44
N LYS A 61 7.74 7.87 -18.79
CA LYS A 61 8.61 8.58 -17.82
C LYS A 61 9.37 7.62 -16.88
N TYR A 62 10.02 6.62 -17.46
CA TYR A 62 10.64 5.51 -16.72
C TYR A 62 11.62 5.97 -15.64
N CYS A 63 12.40 7.02 -15.93
CA CYS A 63 13.35 7.61 -15.00
C CYS A 63 12.64 8.28 -13.80
N ASP A 64 11.52 8.98 -14.01
CA ASP A 64 10.71 9.54 -12.91
C ASP A 64 10.20 8.41 -12.02
N LYS A 65 9.76 7.30 -12.61
CA LYS A 65 9.31 6.15 -11.84
C LYS A 65 10.44 5.52 -11.04
N TYR A 66 11.62 5.35 -11.64
CA TYR A 66 12.80 4.84 -10.96
C TYR A 66 13.18 5.68 -9.74
N LYS A 67 13.30 7.00 -9.94
CA LYS A 67 13.56 7.94 -8.85
C LYS A 67 12.50 7.83 -7.75
N TRP A 68 11.22 7.82 -8.12
CA TRP A 68 10.13 7.65 -7.16
C TRP A 68 10.27 6.36 -6.33
N ILE A 69 10.69 5.25 -6.93
CA ILE A 69 10.89 3.98 -6.21
C ILE A 69 12.04 4.11 -5.21
N LEU A 70 13.16 4.73 -5.60
CA LEU A 70 14.31 4.92 -4.72
C LEU A 70 13.99 5.84 -3.55
N ASP A 71 13.36 6.99 -3.83
CA ASP A 71 12.95 7.95 -2.81
C ASP A 71 11.94 7.31 -1.83
N ARG A 72 11.02 6.49 -2.34
CA ARG A 72 10.04 5.76 -1.51
C ARG A 72 10.70 4.67 -0.68
N ALA A 73 11.69 3.96 -1.21
CA ALA A 73 12.45 2.97 -0.44
C ALA A 73 13.28 3.63 0.67
N GLU A 74 13.85 4.80 0.40
CA GLU A 74 14.57 5.61 1.41
C GLU A 74 13.65 6.03 2.54
N GLU A 75 12.43 6.48 2.22
CA GLU A 75 11.42 6.84 3.22
C GLU A 75 11.07 5.67 4.15
N TYR A 76 10.96 4.45 3.61
CA TYR A 76 10.76 3.24 4.41
C TYR A 76 11.98 2.90 5.26
N ALA A 77 13.17 3.04 4.69
CA ALA A 77 14.43 2.78 5.37
C ALA A 77 14.60 3.67 6.60
N GLU A 78 14.39 4.98 6.43
CA GLU A 78 14.41 5.98 7.51
C GLU A 78 13.36 5.66 8.60
N ALA A 79 12.12 5.39 8.20
CA ALA A 79 11.04 5.13 9.15
C ALA A 79 11.29 3.85 9.97
N LEU A 80 11.82 2.80 9.34
CA LEU A 80 11.99 1.49 9.96
C LEU A 80 13.35 1.33 10.66
N GLY A 81 14.34 2.15 10.34
CA GLY A 81 15.71 2.03 10.85
C GLY A 81 16.49 0.91 10.17
N VAL A 82 16.26 0.70 8.88
CA VAL A 82 16.94 -0.30 8.03
C VAL A 82 17.61 0.39 6.85
N THR A 83 18.30 -0.35 5.97
CA THR A 83 18.87 0.25 4.76
C THR A 83 17.85 0.28 3.61
N ARG A 84 18.01 1.23 2.68
CA ARG A 84 17.23 1.26 1.43
C ARG A 84 17.35 -0.06 0.66
N ASP A 85 18.53 -0.67 0.66
CA ASP A 85 18.76 -1.92 -0.04
C ASP A 85 17.98 -3.09 0.57
N ASP A 86 17.80 -3.12 1.90
CA ASP A 86 16.94 -4.11 2.56
C ASP A 86 15.48 -3.97 2.09
N VAL A 87 14.97 -2.73 2.06
CA VAL A 87 13.61 -2.42 1.57
C VAL A 87 13.44 -2.87 0.13
N LEU A 88 14.36 -2.47 -0.75
CA LEU A 88 14.32 -2.85 -2.17
C LEU A 88 14.44 -4.35 -2.36
N ASN A 89 15.27 -5.05 -1.58
CA ASN A 89 15.37 -6.50 -1.63
C ASN A 89 14.05 -7.17 -1.26
N GLY A 90 13.35 -6.68 -0.22
CA GLY A 90 12.03 -7.18 0.17
C GLY A 90 10.98 -6.98 -0.93
N TRP A 91 10.89 -5.79 -1.52
CA TRP A 91 9.97 -5.51 -2.63
C TRP A 91 10.32 -6.34 -3.88
N GLU A 92 11.59 -6.39 -4.26
CA GLU A 92 12.04 -7.08 -5.46
C GLU A 92 11.95 -8.61 -5.37
N LYS A 93 11.96 -9.18 -4.15
CA LYS A 93 11.68 -10.60 -3.91
C LYS A 93 10.29 -10.99 -4.41
N HIS A 94 9.30 -10.10 -4.25
CA HIS A 94 7.91 -10.34 -4.63
C HIS A 94 7.53 -9.79 -6.00
N ARG A 95 8.38 -8.94 -6.59
CA ARG A 95 8.12 -8.40 -7.93
C ARG A 95 8.30 -9.47 -9.00
N ASN A 96 7.18 -10.00 -9.48
CA ASN A 96 7.06 -10.99 -10.55
C ASN A 96 6.40 -10.45 -11.84
N TYR A 97 6.07 -9.16 -11.91
CA TYR A 97 5.59 -8.49 -13.11
C TYR A 97 6.24 -7.12 -13.30
N TRP A 98 5.77 -6.38 -14.30
CA TRP A 98 6.34 -5.12 -14.73
C TRP A 98 6.38 -4.08 -13.59
N TYR A 99 7.54 -3.46 -13.39
CA TYR A 99 7.81 -2.59 -12.25
C TYR A 99 6.92 -1.34 -12.22
N MET A 100 6.52 -0.81 -13.38
CA MET A 100 5.59 0.33 -13.45
C MET A 100 4.24 0.02 -12.79
N ASN A 101 3.78 -1.24 -12.85
CA ASN A 101 2.54 -1.69 -12.23
C ASN A 101 2.74 -2.22 -10.81
N TYR A 102 3.92 -2.79 -10.54
CA TYR A 102 4.24 -3.34 -9.21
C TYR A 102 4.38 -2.20 -8.20
N TYR A 103 5.14 -1.18 -8.60
CA TYR A 103 5.36 -0.01 -7.79
C TYR A 103 4.23 0.98 -8.01
N GLN A 104 3.38 1.17 -7.01
CA GLN A 104 2.25 2.11 -7.07
C GLN A 104 2.01 2.69 -5.69
N GLY A 105 1.51 3.93 -5.62
CA GLY A 105 1.23 4.56 -4.32
C GLY A 105 0.26 3.77 -3.45
N SER A 106 -0.64 2.99 -4.04
CA SER A 106 -1.54 2.09 -3.30
C SER A 106 -0.86 0.84 -2.71
N LYS A 107 0.28 0.41 -3.28
CA LYS A 107 1.04 -0.79 -2.86
C LYS A 107 2.27 -0.45 -2.01
N GLN A 108 2.82 0.75 -2.19
CA GLN A 108 3.90 1.32 -1.37
C GLN A 108 3.48 2.76 -1.02
N PRO A 109 2.51 2.96 -0.11
CA PRO A 109 2.02 4.27 0.30
C PRO A 109 3.12 5.10 0.93
N SER A 110 2.91 6.42 1.02
CA SER A 110 3.84 7.24 1.78
C SER A 110 3.63 6.94 3.25
N LEU A 111 4.73 6.85 3.99
CA LEU A 111 4.74 6.84 5.44
C LEU A 111 4.70 8.28 6.01
N LYS A 112 4.82 9.29 5.13
CA LYS A 112 4.59 10.71 5.45
C LYS A 112 3.10 11.04 5.34
N GLY A 113 2.48 11.51 6.43
CA GLY A 113 1.09 11.98 6.46
C GLY A 113 0.35 11.55 7.73
N ASP A 114 -0.97 11.72 7.72
CA ASP A 114 -1.84 11.47 8.89
C ASP A 114 -2.17 9.98 9.10
N GLN A 115 -1.83 9.11 8.14
CA GLN A 115 -2.11 7.68 8.24
C GLN A 115 -1.18 7.04 9.28
N LYS A 116 -1.77 6.40 10.28
CA LYS A 116 -1.02 5.68 11.32
C LYS A 116 -0.34 4.45 10.73
N VAL A 117 0.97 4.55 10.55
CA VAL A 117 1.83 3.45 10.13
C VAL A 117 2.51 2.85 11.36
N ILE A 118 2.44 1.53 11.52
CA ILE A 118 2.99 0.80 12.66
C ILE A 118 4.04 -0.19 12.15
N LYS A 119 5.21 -0.26 12.82
CA LYS A 119 6.20 -1.31 12.51
C LYS A 119 5.66 -2.66 12.98
N PHE A 120 5.91 -3.72 12.23
CA PHE A 120 5.44 -5.05 12.62
C PHE A 120 5.88 -5.48 14.04
N ALA A 121 7.13 -5.20 14.41
CA ALA A 121 7.63 -5.51 15.75
C ALA A 121 6.88 -4.74 16.85
N ASP A 122 6.58 -3.45 16.64
CA ASP A 122 5.83 -2.63 17.58
C ASP A 122 4.36 -3.08 17.66
N TRP A 123 3.77 -3.45 16.53
CA TRP A 123 2.43 -4.00 16.44
C TRP A 123 2.29 -5.32 17.22
N LEU A 124 3.26 -6.24 17.06
CA LEU A 124 3.31 -7.49 17.84
C LEU A 124 3.52 -7.23 19.33
N LYS A 125 4.41 -6.31 19.68
CA LYS A 125 4.66 -5.93 21.08
C LYS A 125 3.39 -5.41 21.74
N GLU A 126 2.63 -4.58 21.04
CA GLU A 126 1.37 -4.03 21.53
C GLU A 126 0.30 -5.13 21.69
N LEU A 127 0.18 -6.05 20.74
CA LEU A 127 -0.73 -7.20 20.85
C LEU A 127 -0.42 -8.06 22.08
N ARG A 128 0.86 -8.38 22.28
CA ARG A 128 1.33 -9.14 23.44
C ARG A 128 1.06 -8.40 24.75
N SER A 129 1.30 -7.10 24.78
CA SER A 129 1.04 -6.27 25.96
C SER A 129 -0.45 -6.20 26.31
N ARG A 130 -1.35 -6.17 25.31
CA ARG A 130 -2.79 -6.05 25.52
C ARG A 130 -3.48 -7.37 25.85
N PHE A 131 -3.09 -8.44 25.17
CA PHE A 131 -3.86 -9.69 25.14
C PHE A 131 -3.06 -10.91 25.60
N GLY A 132 -1.75 -10.78 25.84
CA GLY A 132 -0.86 -11.88 26.21
C GLY A 132 -0.10 -12.48 25.03
N GLU A 133 0.79 -13.42 25.34
CA GLU A 133 1.66 -14.08 24.36
C GLU A 133 0.92 -15.05 23.44
N ASP A 134 -0.26 -15.55 23.84
CA ASP A 134 -1.08 -16.42 23.02
C ASP A 134 -1.78 -15.62 21.91
N ASP A 135 -1.50 -15.98 20.65
CA ASP A 135 -2.09 -15.30 19.50
C ASP A 135 -3.60 -15.51 19.39
N GLU A 136 -4.13 -16.57 20.01
CA GLU A 136 -5.56 -16.89 20.01
C GLU A 136 -6.39 -15.83 20.74
N ASP A 137 -5.79 -15.16 21.73
CA ASP A 137 -6.41 -14.13 22.54
C ASP A 137 -6.39 -12.74 21.89
N TRP A 138 -5.65 -12.56 20.81
CA TRP A 138 -5.51 -11.27 20.12
C TRP A 138 -6.83 -10.84 19.48
N LYS A 139 -7.30 -9.64 19.87
CA LYS A 139 -8.63 -9.13 19.52
C LYS A 139 -8.58 -7.87 18.66
N PHE A 140 -9.50 -7.82 17.70
CA PHE A 140 -9.64 -6.73 16.73
C PHE A 140 -11.10 -6.26 16.62
N VAL A 141 -11.30 -5.02 16.21
CA VAL A 141 -12.63 -4.40 16.06
C VAL A 141 -12.96 -4.22 14.59
N CYS A 142 -14.07 -4.80 14.14
CA CYS A 142 -14.57 -4.54 12.80
C CYS A 142 -15.01 -3.06 12.67
N PRO A 143 -14.43 -2.27 11.74
CA PRO A 143 -14.77 -0.85 11.62
C PRO A 143 -16.16 -0.59 11.03
N SER A 144 -16.80 -1.61 10.44
CA SER A 144 -18.14 -1.48 9.86
C SER A 144 -19.27 -1.70 10.87
N CYS A 145 -19.13 -2.68 11.78
CA CYS A 145 -20.19 -3.06 12.72
C CYS A 145 -19.79 -2.96 14.20
N GLY A 146 -18.51 -2.69 14.50
CA GLY A 146 -17.98 -2.60 15.86
C GLY A 146 -17.86 -3.94 16.59
N HIS A 147 -18.02 -5.07 15.90
CA HIS A 147 -17.84 -6.38 16.52
C HIS A 147 -16.38 -6.62 16.89
N VAL A 148 -16.15 -7.01 18.14
CA VAL A 148 -14.85 -7.46 18.64
C VAL A 148 -14.74 -8.96 18.35
N GLN A 149 -13.64 -9.36 17.72
CA GLN A 149 -13.37 -10.73 17.31
C GLN A 149 -11.92 -11.10 17.60
N SER A 150 -11.65 -12.35 17.96
CA SER A 150 -10.30 -12.87 18.19
C SER A 150 -9.85 -13.86 17.13
N VAL A 151 -8.57 -14.20 17.15
CA VAL A 151 -8.01 -15.32 16.35
C VAL A 151 -8.68 -16.64 16.74
N ALA A 152 -8.94 -16.88 18.03
CA ALA A 152 -9.66 -18.06 18.51
C ALA A 152 -11.06 -18.20 17.89
N ASP A 153 -11.80 -17.10 17.76
CA ASP A 153 -13.16 -17.12 17.22
C ASP A 153 -13.21 -17.69 15.79
N PHE A 154 -12.20 -17.38 14.96
CA PHE A 154 -12.07 -17.89 13.60
C PHE A 154 -11.63 -19.36 13.58
N LYS A 155 -10.65 -19.73 14.41
CA LYS A 155 -10.20 -21.13 14.56
C LYS A 155 -11.37 -22.03 15.00
N ALA A 156 -12.20 -21.58 15.93
CA ALA A 156 -13.35 -22.32 16.46
C ALA A 156 -14.42 -22.65 15.40
N ILE A 157 -14.47 -21.91 14.29
CA ILE A 157 -15.37 -22.17 13.15
C ILE A 157 -14.65 -22.85 11.97
N GLY A 158 -13.41 -23.31 12.16
CA GLY A 158 -12.62 -23.99 11.13
C GLY A 158 -12.09 -23.06 10.04
N VAL A 159 -11.93 -21.77 10.34
CA VAL A 159 -11.43 -20.75 9.41
C VAL A 159 -10.04 -20.29 9.86
N ASP A 160 -9.19 -19.85 8.91
CA ASP A 160 -7.88 -19.28 9.22
C ASP A 160 -7.99 -18.12 10.23
N GLY A 161 -7.30 -18.27 11.37
CA GLY A 161 -7.28 -17.31 12.46
C GLY A 161 -6.77 -15.92 12.06
N ASN A 162 -5.88 -15.85 11.07
CA ASN A 162 -5.36 -14.58 10.55
C ASN A 162 -6.44 -13.68 9.94
N LYS A 163 -7.62 -14.23 9.63
CA LYS A 163 -8.74 -13.42 9.16
C LYS A 163 -9.29 -12.45 10.19
N ALA A 164 -9.01 -12.67 11.48
CA ALA A 164 -9.48 -11.82 12.57
C ALA A 164 -9.09 -10.34 12.41
N TYR A 165 -7.91 -10.06 11.83
CA TYR A 165 -7.45 -8.68 11.66
C TYR A 165 -7.90 -8.02 10.35
N TYR A 166 -8.63 -8.68 9.44
CA TYR A 166 -9.01 -8.03 8.16
C TYR A 166 -10.38 -8.43 7.57
N GLU A 167 -11.08 -9.40 8.15
CA GLU A 167 -12.42 -9.81 7.76
C GLU A 167 -13.36 -9.80 8.96
N CYS A 168 -14.60 -9.35 8.80
CA CYS A 168 -15.62 -9.55 9.84
C CYS A 168 -16.01 -11.03 9.91
N ILE A 169 -15.98 -11.65 11.09
CA ILE A 169 -16.36 -13.05 11.32
C ILE A 169 -17.78 -13.36 10.84
N SER A 170 -18.66 -12.35 10.88
CA SER A 170 -20.02 -12.40 10.38
C SER A 170 -20.11 -12.78 8.90
N ARG A 171 -19.00 -12.73 8.15
CA ARG A 171 -18.86 -13.28 6.78
C ARG A 171 -19.12 -14.78 6.71
N TYR A 172 -18.62 -15.53 7.69
CA TYR A 172 -18.59 -16.99 7.71
C TYR A 172 -19.75 -17.59 8.46
N LYS A 173 -20.05 -17.02 9.62
CA LYS A 173 -21.15 -17.43 10.50
C LYS A 173 -22.01 -16.19 10.66
N ASN A 174 -23.32 -16.25 10.43
CA ASN A 174 -24.20 -15.07 10.60
C ASN A 174 -24.32 -14.71 12.09
N ILE A 175 -23.23 -14.20 12.66
CA ILE A 175 -23.12 -13.71 14.03
C ILE A 175 -23.57 -12.26 13.97
N ASP A 176 -24.72 -11.95 14.55
CA ASP A 176 -25.28 -10.61 14.50
C ASP A 176 -24.49 -9.68 15.43
N GLY A 177 -23.68 -8.79 14.84
CA GLY A 177 -23.06 -7.68 15.56
C GLY A 177 -24.10 -6.60 15.84
N LYS A 178 -24.55 -6.50 17.10
CA LYS A 178 -25.24 -5.36 17.77
C LYS A 178 -26.37 -4.61 17.02
N THR A 179 -26.86 -5.06 15.87
CA THR A 179 -27.91 -4.38 15.11
C THR A 179 -28.84 -5.40 14.48
N ASN A 180 -30.15 -5.11 14.47
CA ASN A 180 -31.21 -5.88 13.79
C ASN A 180 -31.09 -5.82 12.25
N LYS A 181 -29.88 -5.85 11.69
CA LYS A 181 -29.55 -5.78 10.26
C LYS A 181 -28.85 -7.08 9.85
N LYS A 182 -28.96 -7.44 8.56
CA LYS A 182 -28.28 -8.59 7.95
C LYS A 182 -26.81 -8.68 8.43
N ALA A 183 -26.34 -9.90 8.71
CA ALA A 183 -24.98 -10.18 9.19
C ALA A 183 -23.91 -9.41 8.38
N CYS A 184 -23.02 -8.72 9.10
CA CYS A 184 -21.98 -7.88 8.49
C CYS A 184 -21.05 -8.72 7.59
N LYS A 185 -20.75 -8.22 6.40
CA LYS A 185 -19.86 -8.91 5.45
C LYS A 185 -18.59 -8.09 5.14
N TYR A 186 -18.21 -7.14 5.99
CA TYR A 186 -17.11 -6.23 5.71
C TYR A 186 -15.72 -6.91 5.70
N THR A 187 -14.82 -6.43 4.84
CA THR A 187 -13.41 -6.87 4.73
C THR A 187 -12.54 -5.74 4.18
N LEU A 188 -11.27 -5.67 4.59
CA LEU A 188 -10.27 -4.74 4.04
C LEU A 188 -9.87 -5.07 2.59
N CYS A 189 -10.23 -6.27 2.10
CA CYS A 189 -9.99 -6.66 0.71
C CYS A 189 -11.07 -6.13 -0.27
N GLY A 190 -12.01 -5.31 0.22
CA GLY A 190 -13.09 -4.73 -0.58
C GLY A 190 -12.71 -3.41 -1.26
N LEU A 191 -13.66 -2.83 -2.00
CA LEU A 191 -13.50 -1.55 -2.69
C LEU A 191 -13.28 -0.37 -1.72
N PHE A 192 -13.92 -0.41 -0.56
CA PHE A 192 -13.82 0.63 0.46
C PHE A 192 -13.02 0.11 1.65
N VAL A 193 -11.97 0.85 2.00
CA VAL A 193 -11.14 0.59 3.17
C VAL A 193 -11.53 1.62 4.25
N LEU A 194 -12.41 1.21 5.15
CA LEU A 194 -12.80 1.95 6.37
C LEU A 194 -11.63 2.05 7.36
N ASP A 195 -11.90 2.63 8.54
CA ASP A 195 -10.92 2.86 9.60
C ASP A 195 -10.03 1.64 9.89
N HIS A 196 -8.72 1.79 9.66
CA HIS A 196 -7.71 0.73 9.73
C HIS A 196 -6.36 1.31 10.14
N ASP A 197 -5.50 0.46 10.69
CA ASP A 197 -4.07 0.74 10.85
C ASP A 197 -3.31 0.10 9.69
N THR A 198 -2.17 0.68 9.29
CA THR A 198 -1.27 0.09 8.30
C THR A 198 -0.02 -0.41 8.99
N VAL A 199 0.20 -1.72 8.94
CA VAL A 199 1.39 -2.38 9.50
C VAL A 199 2.39 -2.66 8.39
N ILE A 200 3.64 -2.24 8.55
CA ILE A 200 4.70 -2.61 7.60
C ILE A 200 5.29 -3.94 8.04
N ASN A 201 5.05 -4.99 7.25
CA ASN A 201 5.51 -6.34 7.56
C ASN A 201 7.04 -6.49 7.42
N ASN A 202 7.56 -7.67 7.79
CA ASN A 202 9.00 -7.98 7.73
C ASN A 202 9.60 -7.96 6.31
N GLU A 203 8.76 -7.90 5.28
CA GLU A 203 9.17 -7.80 3.88
C GLU A 203 8.91 -6.40 3.31
N PHE A 204 8.68 -5.41 4.19
CA PHE A 204 8.47 -4.00 3.90
C PHE A 204 7.21 -3.71 3.09
N LEU A 205 6.24 -4.63 3.09
CA LEU A 205 4.95 -4.45 2.45
C LEU A 205 3.92 -3.92 3.45
N PRO A 206 3.12 -2.91 3.07
CA PRO A 206 2.02 -2.43 3.89
C PRO A 206 0.90 -3.49 3.96
N VAL A 207 0.42 -3.74 5.16
CA VAL A 207 -0.73 -4.61 5.43
C VAL A 207 -1.75 -3.80 6.22
N ASN A 208 -2.92 -3.61 5.64
CA ASN A 208 -4.02 -2.97 6.36
C ASN A 208 -4.63 -3.97 7.33
N VAL A 209 -4.82 -3.53 8.57
CA VAL A 209 -5.41 -4.32 9.65
C VAL A 209 -6.51 -3.53 10.36
N PHE A 210 -7.51 -4.24 10.87
CA PHE A 210 -8.45 -3.69 11.83
C PHE A 210 -7.72 -3.22 13.08
N LYS A 211 -8.25 -2.19 13.73
CA LYS A 211 -7.72 -1.71 14.99
C LYS A 211 -7.83 -2.79 16.06
N MET A 212 -6.82 -2.85 16.94
CA MET A 212 -6.87 -3.69 18.13
C MET A 212 -8.06 -3.29 19.01
N ALA A 213 -8.67 -4.25 19.68
CA ALA A 213 -9.70 -3.97 20.66
C ALA A 213 -9.13 -3.23 21.89
N ASP A 214 -9.99 -2.48 22.56
CA ASP A 214 -9.66 -1.89 23.86
C ASP A 214 -9.64 -3.00 24.93
N VAL A 215 -8.72 -2.91 25.89
CA VAL A 215 -8.67 -3.83 27.05
C VAL A 215 -9.72 -3.38 28.08
N PRO A 216 -10.49 -4.28 28.70
CA PRO A 216 -11.44 -3.89 29.75
C PRO A 216 -10.71 -3.18 30.91
N GLY A 217 -10.94 -1.87 31.06
CA GLY A 217 -10.33 -1.05 32.12
C GLY A 217 -9.57 0.19 31.63
N GLU A 218 -9.22 0.28 30.34
CA GLU A 218 -8.67 1.51 29.76
C GLU A 218 -9.82 2.43 29.32
N SER A 219 -10.27 3.30 30.22
CA SER A 219 -11.12 4.43 29.83
C SER A 219 -10.33 5.36 28.92
N LYS A 220 -10.78 5.53 27.67
CA LYS A 220 -10.31 6.62 26.79
C LYS A 220 -10.67 7.95 27.47
N HIS A 221 -9.72 8.58 28.15
CA HIS A 221 -9.80 10.01 28.42
C HIS A 221 -9.64 10.72 27.07
N THR A 222 -10.76 11.11 26.49
CA THR A 222 -10.82 12.12 25.44
C THR A 222 -11.12 13.45 26.12
N ASP A 223 -10.13 14.35 26.09
CA ASP A 223 -10.34 15.79 26.29
C ASP A 223 -11.20 16.38 25.16
#